data_AF-A0A359BFT0-F1
#
_entry.id   AF-A0A359BFT0-F1
#
_cell.length_a   1.000
_cell.length_b   1.000
_cell.length_c   1.000
_cell.angle_alpha   90.00
_cell.angle_beta   90.00
_cell.angle_gamma   90.00
#
_symmetry.space_group_name_H-M   'P 1'
#
loop_
_entity.id
_entity.type
_entity.pdbx_description
1 polymer ?
#
loop_
_entity_poly.entity_id
_entity_poly.type
_entity_poly.pdbx_seq_one_letter_code
_entity_poly.pdbx_strand_id
1 'polypeptide(L)'
;FNAIHREGQLLQKVDDVVAFFERFGADPALVKRELDSFATESALRLTDARTRAYGIRGVPAFVVDGRHVTGIAQAGGEDQLFDLLDELIEKSR
;
A
#
# COMPACT_ATOMS: atom_id res chain seq x y z
N PHE A 1 -9.05 5.61 -3.29
CA PHE A 1 -9.56 5.71 -1.90
C PHE A 1 -11.06 6.05 -1.87
N ASN A 2 -11.50 7.20 -2.40
CA ASN A 2 -12.92 7.59 -2.40
C ASN A 2 -13.85 6.56 -3.03
N ALA A 3 -13.49 5.96 -4.18
CA ALA A 3 -14.28 4.91 -4.82
C ALA A 3 -14.65 3.77 -3.85
N ILE A 4 -13.70 3.32 -3.03
CA ILE A 4 -13.91 2.25 -2.05
C ILE A 4 -14.66 2.78 -0.83
N HIS A 5 -14.16 3.83 -0.19
CA HIS A 5 -14.64 4.26 1.14
C HIS A 5 -15.86 5.19 1.14
N ARG A 6 -16.16 5.84 0.01
CA ARG A 6 -17.28 6.79 -0.12
C ARG A 6 -18.32 6.35 -1.14
N GLU A 7 -17.87 5.73 -2.23
CA GLU A 7 -18.76 5.32 -3.35
C GLU A 7 -19.16 3.83 -3.27
N GLY A 8 -18.55 3.05 -2.37
CA GLY A 8 -18.89 1.63 -2.17
C GLY A 8 -18.40 0.68 -3.27
N GLN A 9 -17.50 1.13 -4.15
CA GLN A 9 -16.91 0.33 -5.21
C GLN A 9 -15.77 -0.51 -4.64
N LEU A 10 -15.97 -1.83 -4.50
CA LEU A 10 -14.97 -2.71 -3.89
C LEU A 10 -13.71 -2.91 -4.74
N LEU A 11 -13.79 -2.73 -6.07
CA LEU A 11 -12.68 -2.88 -7.02
C LEU A 11 -11.93 -4.22 -6.89
N GLN A 12 -12.68 -5.30 -6.65
CA GLN A 12 -12.12 -6.66 -6.43
C GLN A 12 -12.02 -7.50 -7.72
N LYS A 13 -12.65 -7.07 -8.81
CA LYS A 13 -12.59 -7.75 -10.11
C LYS A 13 -11.80 -6.91 -11.09
N VAL A 14 -11.06 -7.56 -11.99
CA VAL A 14 -10.25 -6.88 -13.01
C VAL A 14 -11.09 -5.90 -13.82
N ASP A 15 -12.29 -6.30 -14.25
CA ASP A 15 -13.17 -5.44 -15.05
C ASP A 15 -13.63 -4.19 -14.28
N ASP A 16 -13.87 -4.31 -12.96
CA ASP A 16 -14.22 -3.15 -12.11
C ASP A 16 -13.05 -2.17 -11.99
N VAL A 17 -11.82 -2.70 -11.90
CA VAL A 17 -10.59 -1.90 -11.84
C VAL A 17 -10.34 -1.21 -13.18
N VAL A 18 -10.50 -1.92 -14.29
CA VAL A 18 -10.38 -1.36 -15.64
C VAL A 18 -11.36 -0.21 -15.84
N ALA A 19 -12.66 -0.45 -15.59
CA ALA A 19 -13.70 0.58 -15.68
C ALA A 19 -13.43 1.78 -14.74
N PHE A 20 -12.85 1.54 -13.57
CA PHE A 20 -12.44 2.60 -12.67
C PHE A 20 -11.34 3.49 -13.29
N PHE A 21 -10.29 2.90 -13.86
CA PHE A 21 -9.20 3.67 -14.48
C PHE A 21 -9.61 4.36 -15.78
N GLU A 22 -10.52 3.79 -16.56
CA GLU A 22 -11.09 4.41 -17.76
C GLU A 22 -11.76 5.76 -17.46
N ARG A 23 -12.43 5.92 -16.31
CA ARG A 23 -13.02 7.20 -15.87
C ARG A 23 -12.00 8.34 -15.79
N PHE A 24 -10.71 8.01 -15.67
CA PHE A 24 -9.60 8.95 -15.61
C PHE A 24 -8.77 8.98 -16.91
N GLY A 25 -9.27 8.37 -17.99
CA GLY A 25 -8.64 8.41 -19.31
C GLY A 25 -7.58 7.34 -19.57
N ALA A 26 -7.49 6.31 -18.74
CA ALA A 26 -6.58 5.20 -18.98
C ALA A 26 -7.07 4.30 -20.13
N ASP A 27 -6.15 3.76 -20.92
CA ASP A 27 -6.45 2.75 -21.94
C ASP A 27 -6.81 1.40 -21.26
N PRO A 28 -8.01 0.85 -21.51
CA PRO A 28 -8.45 -0.42 -20.92
C PRO A 28 -7.48 -1.58 -21.16
N ALA A 29 -6.94 -1.67 -22.38
CA ALA A 29 -6.05 -2.75 -22.77
C ALA A 29 -4.70 -2.63 -22.05
N LEU A 30 -4.22 -1.41 -21.87
CA LEU A 30 -3.03 -1.12 -21.08
C LEU A 30 -3.24 -1.51 -19.61
N VAL A 31 -4.34 -1.07 -18.99
CA VAL A 31 -4.63 -1.38 -17.57
C VAL A 31 -4.68 -2.90 -17.36
N LYS A 32 -5.40 -3.61 -18.21
CA LYS A 32 -5.49 -5.08 -18.12
C LYS A 32 -4.13 -5.75 -18.28
N ARG A 33 -3.31 -5.30 -19.22
CA ARG A 33 -1.96 -5.82 -19.43
C ARG A 33 -1.06 -5.59 -18.22
N GLU A 34 -1.10 -4.40 -17.62
CA GLU A 34 -0.27 -4.08 -16.46
C GLU A 34 -0.70 -4.87 -15.21
N LEU A 35 -2.01 -5.08 -15.02
CA LEU A 35 -2.56 -5.91 -13.95
C LEU A 35 -2.08 -7.37 -14.02
N ASP A 36 -1.92 -7.91 -15.24
CA ASP A 36 -1.44 -9.28 -15.49
C ASP A 36 0.08 -9.34 -15.79
N SER A 37 0.79 -8.23 -15.64
CA SER A 37 2.20 -8.18 -16.03
C SER A 37 3.09 -8.94 -15.05
N PHE A 38 4.16 -9.53 -15.57
CA PHE A 38 5.19 -10.16 -14.75
C PHE A 38 5.81 -9.20 -13.73
N ALA A 39 5.94 -7.92 -14.07
CA ALA A 39 6.50 -6.90 -13.18
C ALA A 39 5.58 -6.66 -11.97
N THR A 40 4.27 -6.49 -12.20
CA THR A 40 3.28 -6.35 -11.14
C THR A 40 3.24 -7.58 -10.24
N GLU A 41 3.18 -8.77 -10.82
CA GLU A 41 3.14 -10.03 -10.07
C GLU A 41 4.43 -10.24 -9.25
N SER A 42 5.59 -9.91 -9.81
CA SER A 42 6.87 -9.94 -9.09
C SER A 42 6.90 -8.95 -7.92
N ALA A 43 6.35 -7.75 -8.10
CA ALA A 43 6.25 -6.73 -7.05
C ALA A 43 5.30 -7.17 -5.91
N LEU A 44 4.17 -7.80 -6.24
CA LEU A 44 3.24 -8.35 -5.25
C LEU A 44 3.91 -9.45 -4.42
N ARG A 45 4.58 -10.41 -5.06
CA ARG A 45 5.31 -11.48 -4.36
C ARG A 45 6.39 -10.95 -3.42
N LEU A 46 7.14 -9.94 -3.86
CA LEU A 46 8.15 -9.28 -3.02
C LEU A 46 7.50 -8.56 -1.82
N THR A 47 6.38 -7.88 -2.05
CA THR A 47 5.64 -7.16 -1.01
C THR A 47 5.09 -8.13 0.04
N ASP A 48 4.53 -9.26 -0.37
CA ASP A 48 4.06 -10.33 0.53
C ASP A 48 5.20 -10.90 1.38
N ALA A 49 6.34 -11.17 0.76
CA ALA A 49 7.52 -11.67 1.46
C ALA A 49 8.00 -10.67 2.52
N ARG A 50 8.05 -9.38 2.17
CA ARG A 50 8.43 -8.29 3.10
C ARG A 50 7.42 -8.13 4.23
N THR A 51 6.12 -8.15 3.93
CA THR A 51 5.05 -8.03 4.94
C THR A 51 5.17 -9.13 5.99
N ARG A 52 5.44 -10.37 5.56
CA ARG A 52 5.71 -11.50 6.47
C ARG A 52 7.02 -11.33 7.24
N ALA A 53 8.10 -10.94 6.56
CA ALA A 53 9.41 -10.75 7.19
C ALA A 53 9.41 -9.67 8.27
N TYR A 54 8.65 -8.59 8.06
CA TYR A 54 8.46 -7.51 9.03
C TYR A 54 7.39 -7.82 10.10
N GLY A 55 6.69 -8.95 10.00
CA GLY A 55 5.66 -9.33 10.97
C GLY A 55 4.46 -8.38 11.00
N ILE A 56 4.15 -7.71 9.90
CA ILE A 56 3.04 -6.76 9.81
C ILE A 56 1.71 -7.52 9.88
N ARG A 57 0.84 -7.15 10.84
CA ARG A 57 -0.47 -7.78 11.09
C ARG A 57 -1.66 -6.85 10.90
N GLY A 58 -1.41 -5.57 10.62
CA GLY A 58 -2.44 -4.55 10.49
C GLY A 58 -1.90 -3.32 9.78
N VAL A 59 -2.79 -2.45 9.36
CA VAL A 59 -2.49 -1.21 8.64
C VAL A 59 -3.15 0.00 9.33
N PRO A 60 -2.58 1.21 9.20
CA PRO A 60 -1.32 1.53 8.51
C PRO A 60 -0.10 1.06 9.31
N ALA A 61 0.93 0.59 8.59
CA ALA A 61 2.22 0.16 9.13
C ALA A 61 3.37 0.80 8.35
N PHE A 62 4.43 1.16 9.07
CA PHE A 62 5.61 1.83 8.55
C PHE A 62 6.84 1.02 8.89
N VAL A 63 7.78 0.94 7.95
CA VAL A 63 9.07 0.30 8.15
C VAL A 63 10.18 1.31 7.86
N VAL A 64 10.97 1.65 8.87
CA VAL A 64 12.08 2.61 8.75
C VAL A 64 13.40 1.84 8.66
N ASP A 65 14.15 2.11 7.60
CA ASP A 65 15.45 1.50 7.27
C ASP A 65 15.46 -0.05 7.31
N GLY A 66 14.32 -0.68 7.03
CA GLY A 66 14.19 -2.14 7.10
C GLY A 66 14.39 -2.75 8.50
N ARG A 67 14.47 -1.93 9.55
CA ARG A 67 14.77 -2.35 10.93
C ARG A 67 13.64 -2.08 11.90
N HIS A 68 12.98 -0.93 11.78
CA HIS A 68 11.96 -0.49 12.74
C HIS A 68 10.57 -0.57 12.12
N VAL A 69 9.67 -1.34 12.76
CA VAL A 69 8.27 -1.46 12.34
C VAL A 69 7.38 -0.75 13.36
N THR A 70 6.56 0.18 12.90
CA THR A 70 5.61 0.92 13.75
C THR A 70 4.30 1.21 13.02
N GLY A 71 3.33 1.79 13.71
CA GLY A 71 2.03 2.21 13.17
C GLY A 71 1.27 3.06 14.19
N ILE A 72 0.10 3.58 13.80
CA ILE A 72 -0.68 4.52 14.63
C ILE A 72 -0.94 3.96 16.04
N ALA A 73 -1.37 2.69 16.12
CA ALA A 73 -1.67 2.05 17.40
C ALA A 73 -0.45 1.90 18.31
N GLN A 74 0.75 1.73 17.75
CA GLN A 74 1.99 1.61 18.51
C GLN A 74 2.55 2.98 18.92
N ALA A 75 2.35 4.00 18.10
CA ALA A 75 2.79 5.36 18.38
C ALA A 75 1.88 6.11 19.37
N GLY A 76 0.62 5.69 19.52
CA GLY A 76 -0.34 6.31 20.44
C GLY A 76 -1.21 7.40 19.81
N GLY A 77 -1.19 7.53 18.49
CA GLY A 77 -1.94 8.53 17.72
C GLY A 77 -1.24 8.88 16.42
N GLU A 78 -1.90 9.69 15.59
CA GLU A 78 -1.35 10.14 14.30
C GLU A 78 -0.22 11.15 14.50
N ASP A 79 -0.40 12.14 15.37
CA ASP A 79 0.63 13.15 15.64
C ASP A 79 1.91 12.50 16.19
N GLN A 80 1.77 11.59 17.16
CA GLN A 80 2.89 10.87 17.77
C GLN A 80 3.58 9.92 16.78
N LEU A 81 2.86 9.44 15.77
CA LEU A 81 3.45 8.60 14.73
C LEU A 81 4.47 9.38 13.92
N PHE A 82 4.15 10.60 13.50
CA PHE A 82 5.07 11.40 12.69
C PHE A 82 6.31 11.81 13.48
N ASP A 83 6.15 12.22 14.74
CA ASP A 83 7.29 12.49 15.64
C ASP A 83 8.20 11.25 15.79
N LEU A 84 7.60 10.08 16.00
CA LEU A 84 8.35 8.82 16.10
C LEU A 84 9.06 8.46 14.79
N LEU A 85 8.42 8.68 13.63
CA LEU A 85 9.03 8.41 12.33
C LEU A 85 10.27 9.27 12.11
N ASP A 86 10.19 10.56 12.43
CA ASP A 86 11.33 11.48 12.32
C ASP A 86 12.49 11.03 13.21
N GLU A 87 12.21 10.65 14.47
CA GLU A 87 13.24 10.10 15.36
C GLU A 87 13.89 8.82 14.80
N LEU A 88 13.09 7.90 14.25
CA LEU A 88 13.59 6.63 13.71
C LEU A 88 14.43 6.85 12.43
N ILE A 89 14.06 7.83 11.61
CA ILE A 89 14.81 8.21 10.42
C ILE A 89 16.16 8.80 10.83
N GLU A 90 16.20 9.75 11.76
CA GLU A 90 17.44 10.35 12.23
C GLU A 90 18.36 9.32 12.91
N LYS A 91 17.81 8.38 13.69
CA LYS A 91 18.59 7.26 14.28
C LYS A 91 19.18 6.30 13.24
N SER A 92 18.67 6.29 12.02
CA SER A 92 19.09 5.39 10.95
C SER A 92 20.09 6.00 9.97
N ARG A 93 20.43 7.29 10.12
CA ARG A 93 21.48 7.98 9.37
C ARG A 93 22.86 7.79 10.02
#